data_AF-A0A938PDK3-F1
#
_entry.id   AF-A0A938PDK3-F1
#
_cell.length_a   1.000
_cell.length_b   1.000
_cell.length_c   1.000
_cell.angle_alpha   90.00
_cell.angle_beta   90.00
_cell.angle_gamma   90.00
#
_symmetry.space_group_name_H-M   'P 1'
#
loop_
_entity.id
_entity.type
_entity.pdbx_description
1 polymer ?
#
loop_
_entity_poly.entity_id
_entity_poly.type
_entity_poly.pdbx_seq_one_letter_code
_entity_poly.pdbx_strand_id
1 'polypeptide(L)'
;MKRVLWLCTFDNVEKMRHLKCWSMRSSGERGQWIPNLLSAFRDDSEWEVHVASSSNFMVSPYQSWEDKGIRYHCYKSGIPIVGRNWPARFPVDQATRFWLNRRRIARIVKRVKPDLIHLFGVE
;
A
#
# COMPACT_ATOMS: atom_id res chain seq x y z
N MET A 1 16.27 16.40 -5.20
CA MET A 1 14.87 15.96 -5.06
C MET A 1 14.81 14.94 -3.94
N LYS A 2 14.02 15.20 -2.90
CA LYS A 2 13.90 14.34 -1.72
C LYS A 2 12.79 13.32 -1.94
N ARG A 3 12.93 12.12 -1.39
CA ARG A 3 11.94 11.04 -1.52
C ARG A 3 11.26 10.78 -0.20
N VAL A 4 9.93 10.76 -0.21
CA VAL A 4 9.14 10.36 0.95
C VAL A 4 8.36 9.09 0.65
N LEU A 5 8.40 8.13 1.56
CA LEU A 5 7.61 6.91 1.50
C LEU A 5 6.52 6.93 2.56
N TRP A 6 5.27 6.95 2.11
CA TRP A 6 4.09 6.85 2.96
C TRP A 6 3.71 5.39 3.11
N LEU A 7 3.75 4.90 4.34
CA LEU A 7 3.26 3.58 4.71
C LEU A 7 1.87 3.74 5.28
N CYS A 8 0.86 3.32 4.54
CA CYS A 8 -0.53 3.56 4.91
C CYS A 8 -1.47 2.43 4.46
N THR A 9 -2.67 2.43 5.02
CA THR A 9 -3.75 1.55 4.58
C THR A 9 -4.98 2.39 4.27
N PHE A 10 -5.34 2.46 2.99
CA PHE A 10 -6.53 3.14 2.51
C PHE A 10 -7.08 2.39 1.31
N ASP A 11 -8.38 2.50 1.05
CA ASP A 11 -9.01 1.94 -0.13
C ASP A 11 -9.82 3.05 -0.81
N ASN A 12 -9.50 3.30 -2.09
CA ASN A 12 -10.17 4.30 -2.93
C ASN A 12 -10.48 3.66 -4.29
N VAL A 13 -11.59 4.05 -4.90
CA VAL A 13 -12.02 3.61 -6.24
C VAL A 13 -10.92 3.79 -7.30
N GLU A 14 -10.20 4.91 -7.32
CA GLU A 14 -9.09 5.15 -8.24
C GLU A 14 -7.98 4.11 -8.08
N LYS A 15 -7.51 3.89 -6.84
CA LYS A 15 -6.51 2.85 -6.53
C LYS A 15 -6.98 1.48 -7.01
N MET A 16 -8.25 1.14 -6.75
CA MET A 16 -8.82 -0.16 -7.09
C MET A 16 -8.98 -0.36 -8.61
N ARG A 17 -9.16 0.72 -9.40
CA ARG A 17 -9.18 0.63 -10.87
C ARG A 17 -7.82 0.23 -11.46
N HIS A 18 -6.73 0.64 -10.83
CA HIS A 18 -5.38 0.25 -11.26
C HIS A 18 -5.00 -1.16 -10.80
N LEU A 19 -5.60 -1.64 -9.72
CA LEU A 19 -5.30 -2.95 -9.15
C LEU A 19 -6.07 -4.07 -9.84
N LYS A 20 -5.34 -5.08 -10.35
CA LYS A 20 -5.98 -6.35 -10.72
C LYS A 20 -6.37 -7.11 -9.46
N CYS A 21 -7.65 -7.14 -9.11
CA CYS A 21 -8.20 -7.85 -7.95
C CYS A 21 -9.21 -8.95 -8.36
N TRP A 22 -9.20 -10.08 -7.64
CA TRP A 22 -10.15 -11.19 -7.83
C TRP A 22 -11.59 -10.83 -7.48
N SER A 23 -11.77 -9.82 -6.65
CA SER A 23 -13.07 -9.30 -6.26
C SER A 23 -12.96 -7.79 -6.15
N MET A 24 -13.68 -7.09 -7.02
CA MET A 24 -13.92 -5.66 -6.89
C MET A 24 -15.07 -5.44 -5.91
N ARG A 25 -15.00 -6.08 -4.72
CA ARG A 25 -15.89 -5.70 -3.63
C ARG A 25 -15.47 -4.29 -3.26
N SER A 26 -16.37 -3.34 -3.53
CA SER A 26 -16.38 -2.02 -2.91
C SER A 26 -16.51 -2.21 -1.40
N SER A 27 -15.43 -2.62 -0.75
CA SER A 27 -15.24 -2.28 0.66
C SER A 27 -15.11 -0.77 0.63
N GLY A 28 -16.16 -0.08 1.06
CA GLY A 28 -16.32 1.37 0.90
C GLY A 28 -15.06 2.16 1.18
N GLU A 29 -15.02 3.36 0.61
CA GLU A 29 -13.87 4.25 0.68
C GLU A 29 -13.35 4.43 2.12
N ARG A 30 -12.08 4.07 2.34
CA ARG A 30 -11.39 4.14 3.64
C ARG A 30 -10.19 5.05 3.51
N GLY A 31 -10.00 5.93 4.49
CA GLY A 31 -8.82 6.79 4.55
C GLY A 31 -8.79 7.85 3.45
N GLN A 32 -9.94 8.45 3.10
CA GLN A 32 -10.05 9.47 2.04
C GLN A 32 -9.21 10.75 2.29
N TRP A 33 -8.80 10.99 3.52
CA TRP A 33 -7.86 12.05 3.83
C TRP A 33 -6.47 11.81 3.20
N ILE A 34 -6.09 10.55 2.91
CA ILE A 34 -4.82 10.22 2.23
C ILE A 34 -4.80 10.73 0.79
N PRO A 35 -5.75 10.38 -0.11
CA PRO A 35 -5.75 10.91 -1.47
C PRO A 35 -5.93 12.44 -1.49
N ASN A 36 -6.67 13.02 -0.54
CA ASN A 36 -6.75 14.48 -0.41
C ASN A 36 -5.39 15.10 -0.07
N LEU A 37 -4.67 14.52 0.90
CA LEU A 37 -3.32 14.97 1.24
C LEU A 37 -2.35 14.79 0.07
N LEU A 38 -2.41 13.65 -0.61
CA LEU A 38 -1.62 13.36 -1.82
C LEU A 38 -1.86 14.40 -2.92
N SER A 39 -3.08 14.90 -3.07
CA SER A 39 -3.41 15.92 -4.07
C SER A 39 -2.63 17.22 -3.87
N ALA A 40 -2.30 17.58 -2.63
CA ALA A 40 -1.50 18.76 -2.32
C ALA A 40 -0.03 18.62 -2.72
N PHE A 41 0.47 17.39 -2.90
CA PHE A 41 1.86 17.11 -3.29
C PHE A 41 2.04 16.85 -4.79
N ARG A 42 0.99 16.96 -5.61
CA ARG A 42 1.07 16.64 -7.05
C ARG A 42 2.00 17.58 -7.83
N ASP A 43 2.04 18.85 -7.44
CA ASP A 43 2.82 19.89 -8.12
C ASP A 43 4.08 20.29 -7.34
N ASP A 44 4.46 19.51 -6.32
CA ASP A 44 5.65 19.78 -5.50
C ASP A 44 6.91 19.29 -6.23
N SER A 45 7.80 20.23 -6.56
CA SER A 45 9.06 19.93 -7.24
C SER A 45 10.18 19.50 -6.29
N GLU A 46 10.01 19.67 -4.99
CA GLU A 46 10.99 19.31 -3.98
C GLU A 46 10.89 17.84 -3.57
N TRP A 47 9.66 17.31 -3.53
CA TRP A 47 9.33 16.00 -2.98
C TRP A 47 8.78 15.01 -4.01
N GLU A 48 9.43 13.85 -4.12
CA GLU A 48 8.92 12.68 -4.82
C GLU A 48 8.15 11.79 -3.83
N VAL A 49 6.83 11.70 -4.00
CA VAL A 49 5.95 10.96 -3.08
C VAL A 49 5.74 9.53 -3.56
N HIS A 50 6.13 8.59 -2.70
CA HIS A 50 5.87 7.17 -2.87
C HIS A 50 4.86 6.68 -1.84
N VAL A 51 3.87 5.92 -2.27
CA VAL A 51 2.80 5.39 -1.42
C VAL A 51 2.87 3.88 -1.40
N ALA A 52 3.15 3.31 -0.24
CA ALA A 52 3.15 1.88 -0.01
C ALA A 52 1.92 1.46 0.80
N SER A 53 0.95 0.84 0.12
CA SER A 53 -0.29 0.37 0.73
C SER A 53 -0.46 -1.13 0.60
N SER A 54 -1.04 -1.74 1.62
CA SER A 54 -1.55 -3.11 1.48
C SER A 54 -2.92 -3.09 0.80
N SER A 55 -3.23 -4.11 0.00
CA SER A 55 -4.57 -4.35 -0.52
C SER A 55 -4.92 -5.82 -0.44
N ASN A 56 -6.18 -6.10 -0.09
CA ASN A 56 -6.75 -7.43 -0.12
C ASN A 56 -7.18 -7.80 -1.54
N PHE A 57 -7.32 -9.10 -1.80
CA PHE A 57 -7.83 -9.64 -3.07
C PHE A 57 -7.01 -9.33 -4.33
N MET A 58 -5.81 -8.75 -4.20
CA MET A 58 -4.92 -8.56 -5.35
C MET A 58 -4.62 -9.90 -6.03
N VAL A 59 -4.57 -9.92 -7.36
CA VAL A 59 -4.16 -11.12 -8.10
C VAL A 59 -2.66 -11.34 -7.91
N SER A 60 -1.88 -10.29 -8.20
CA SER A 60 -0.42 -10.28 -8.05
C SER A 60 0.00 -10.02 -6.59
N PRO A 61 1.13 -10.58 -6.11
CA PRO A 61 1.68 -10.25 -4.79
C PRO A 61 2.16 -8.80 -4.66
N TYR A 62 2.46 -8.13 -5.79
CA TYR A 62 2.96 -6.76 -5.84
C TYR A 62 2.53 -6.10 -7.16
N GLN A 63 2.10 -4.85 -7.09
CA GLN A 63 1.85 -4.00 -8.24
C GLN A 63 2.35 -2.59 -7.94
N SER A 64 2.94 -1.94 -8.94
CA SER A 64 3.28 -0.52 -8.85
C SER A 64 2.90 0.20 -10.12
N TRP A 65 2.49 1.44 -9.95
CA TRP A 65 2.11 2.35 -11.03
C TRP A 65 2.41 3.78 -10.59
N GLU A 66 2.37 4.68 -11.55
CA GLU A 66 2.48 6.11 -11.31
C GLU A 66 1.16 6.75 -11.73
N ASP A 67 0.60 7.62 -10.89
CA ASP A 67 -0.57 8.43 -11.22
C ASP A 67 -0.35 9.84 -10.70
N LYS A 68 -0.46 10.83 -11.61
CA LYS A 68 -0.34 12.27 -11.32
C LYS A 68 0.91 12.62 -10.49
N GLY A 69 2.07 12.08 -10.89
CA GLY A 69 3.37 12.32 -10.23
C GLY A 69 3.60 11.51 -8.94
N ILE A 70 2.64 10.67 -8.52
CA ILE A 70 2.70 9.89 -7.29
C ILE A 70 2.93 8.42 -7.65
N ARG A 71 3.93 7.81 -7.00
CA ARG A 71 4.31 6.42 -7.24
C ARG A 71 3.69 5.49 -6.21
N TYR A 72 2.79 4.64 -6.66
CA TYR A 72 2.10 3.67 -5.80
C TYR A 72 2.82 2.32 -5.83
N HIS A 73 2.94 1.71 -4.65
CA HIS A 73 3.54 0.41 -4.40
C HIS A 73 2.58 -0.43 -3.57
N CYS A 74 1.68 -1.15 -4.23
CA CYS A 74 0.73 -2.00 -3.55
C CYS A 74 1.25 -3.42 -3.38
N TYR A 75 1.02 -3.98 -2.20
CA TYR A 75 1.35 -5.37 -1.91
C TYR A 75 0.15 -6.13 -1.33
N LYS A 76 0.07 -7.41 -1.66
CA LYS A 76 -0.98 -8.30 -1.16
C LYS A 76 -0.84 -8.43 0.36
N SER A 77 -1.93 -8.22 1.11
CA SER A 77 -1.98 -8.57 2.54
C SER A 77 -2.59 -9.96 2.76
N GLY A 78 -2.30 -10.55 3.92
CA GLY A 78 -2.87 -11.84 4.34
C GLY A 78 -2.25 -13.07 3.65
N ILE A 79 -3.09 -14.07 3.36
CA ILE A 79 -2.70 -15.35 2.77
C ILE A 79 -2.05 -15.12 1.40
N PRO A 80 -0.80 -15.57 1.15
CA PRO A 80 -0.05 -15.22 -0.06
C PRO A 80 -0.75 -15.55 -1.38
N ILE A 81 -1.51 -16.65 -1.41
CA ILE A 81 -2.22 -17.12 -2.60
C ILE A 81 -3.53 -16.34 -2.76
N VAL A 82 -4.36 -16.32 -1.73
CA VAL A 82 -5.76 -15.85 -1.81
C VAL A 82 -5.90 -14.34 -1.59
N GLY A 83 -4.94 -13.69 -0.93
CA GLY A 83 -5.04 -12.27 -0.56
C GLY A 83 -6.20 -11.99 0.41
N ARG A 84 -6.60 -13.00 1.19
CA ARG A 84 -7.58 -12.92 2.27
C ARG A 84 -6.87 -12.92 3.61
N ASN A 85 -7.51 -12.36 4.63
CA ASN A 85 -7.04 -12.48 6.02
C ASN A 85 -6.95 -13.95 6.44
N TRP A 86 -6.01 -14.25 7.34
CA TRP A 86 -5.90 -15.58 7.92
C TRP A 86 -7.14 -15.92 8.76
N PRO A 87 -7.60 -17.18 8.76
CA PRO A 87 -8.70 -17.59 9.61
C PRO A 87 -8.32 -17.39 11.08
N ALA A 88 -9.27 -16.97 11.93
CA ALA A 88 -9.02 -16.69 13.34
C ALA A 88 -8.44 -17.90 14.12
N ARG A 89 -8.74 -19.12 13.66
CA ARG A 89 -8.21 -20.36 14.24
C ARG A 89 -6.74 -20.63 13.90
N PHE A 90 -6.20 -19.98 12.85
CA PHE A 90 -4.83 -20.18 12.40
C PHE A 90 -4.22 -18.89 11.83
N PRO A 91 -3.96 -17.87 12.68
CA PRO A 91 -3.39 -16.59 12.27
C PRO A 91 -1.87 -16.72 12.08
N VAL A 92 -1.45 -17.38 10.99
CA VAL A 92 -0.03 -17.61 10.68
C VAL A 92 0.75 -16.31 10.52
N ASP A 93 0.09 -15.26 10.04
CA ASP A 93 0.68 -13.92 9.99
C ASP A 93 1.08 -13.42 11.38
N GLN A 94 0.23 -13.56 12.40
CA GLN A 94 0.55 -13.18 13.78
C GLN A 94 1.64 -14.09 14.37
N ALA A 95 1.52 -15.41 14.16
CA ALA A 95 2.53 -16.37 14.61
C ALA A 95 3.92 -16.09 14.01
N THR A 96 3.96 -15.62 12.76
CA THR A 96 5.21 -15.23 12.07
C THR A 96 5.56 -13.75 12.23
N ARG A 97 4.88 -13.01 13.13
CA ARG A 97 5.10 -11.57 13.36
C ARG A 97 5.11 -10.76 12.05
N PHE A 98 4.19 -11.09 11.16
CA PHE A 98 4.00 -10.47 9.84
C PHE A 98 5.26 -10.50 8.95
N TRP A 99 6.09 -11.54 9.08
CA TRP A 99 7.39 -11.62 8.40
C TRP A 99 7.33 -11.42 6.88
N LEU A 100 6.29 -11.95 6.21
CA LEU A 100 6.10 -11.75 4.77
C LEU A 100 5.84 -10.28 4.41
N ASN A 101 4.99 -9.60 5.18
CA ASN A 101 4.69 -8.18 4.98
C ASN A 101 5.93 -7.33 5.27
N ARG A 102 6.66 -7.63 6.35
CA ARG A 102 7.93 -6.96 6.69
C ARG A 102 8.95 -7.10 5.55
N ARG A 103 9.09 -8.31 4.98
CA ARG A 103 9.96 -8.54 3.82
C ARG A 103 9.52 -7.76 2.58
N ARG A 104 8.21 -7.66 2.32
CA ARG A 104 7.67 -6.87 1.19
C ARG A 104 7.96 -5.38 1.38
N ILE A 105 7.67 -4.82 2.54
CA ILE A 105 7.96 -3.43 2.88
C ILE A 105 9.46 -3.16 2.78
N ALA A 106 10.31 -4.03 3.34
CA ALA A 106 11.76 -3.88 3.25
C ALA A 106 12.26 -3.85 1.79
N ARG A 107 11.66 -4.64 0.88
CA ARG A 107 11.98 -4.57 -0.55
C ARG A 107 11.54 -3.24 -1.17
N ILE A 108 10.37 -2.71 -0.79
CA ILE A 108 9.88 -1.41 -1.27
C ILE A 108 10.82 -0.31 -0.79
N VAL A 109 11.14 -0.27 0.50
CA VAL A 109 12.10 0.70 1.09
C VAL A 109 13.44 0.64 0.39
N LYS A 110 14.00 -0.57 0.18
CA LYS A 110 15.28 -0.74 -0.53
C LYS A 110 15.23 -0.27 -1.99
N ARG A 111 14.08 -0.39 -2.65
CA ARG A 111 13.86 0.04 -4.04
C ARG A 111 13.71 1.56 -4.15
N VAL A 112 12.88 2.15 -3.30
CA VAL A 112 12.58 3.59 -3.30
C VAL A 112 13.76 4.39 -2.79
N LYS A 113 14.46 3.88 -1.76
CA LYS A 113 15.48 4.60 -0.98
C LYS A 113 14.95 5.97 -0.50
N PRO A 114 13.89 5.99 0.34
CA PRO A 114 13.30 7.23 0.81
C PRO A 114 14.22 7.93 1.81
N ASP A 115 14.25 9.26 1.76
CA ASP A 115 14.89 10.11 2.77
C ASP A 115 14.02 10.21 4.03
N LEU A 116 12.69 10.11 3.86
CA LEU A 116 11.71 10.16 4.95
C LEU A 116 10.68 9.03 4.79
N ILE A 117 10.35 8.35 5.89
CA ILE A 117 9.25 7.39 5.93
C ILE A 117 8.18 7.95 6.86
N HIS A 118 6.96 8.16 6.33
CA HIS A 118 5.81 8.60 7.09
C HIS A 118 4.84 7.43 7.27
N LEU A 119 4.50 7.09 8.50
CA LEU A 119 3.54 6.04 8.85
C LEU A 119 2.17 6.64 9.16
N PHE A 120 1.13 6.14 8.52
CA PHE A 120 -0.25 6.56 8.71
C PHE A 120 -1.12 5.40 9.20
N GLY A 121 -2.03 5.67 10.14
CA GLY A 121 -2.93 4.65 10.68
C GLY A 121 -2.28 3.72 11.71
N VAL A 122 -1.34 4.25 12.50
CA VAL A 122 -0.79 3.60 13.71
C VAL A 122 -1.59 4.00 14.96
N GLU A 123 -2.72 4.69 14.76
CA GLU A 123 -3.66 5.15 15.80
C GLU A 123 -4.58 4.02 16.28
#